data_AF-A0A3B8XKF2-F1
#
_entry.id   AF-A0A3B8XKF2-F1
#
_cell.length_a   1.000
_cell.length_b   1.000
_cell.length_c   1.000
_cell.angle_alpha   90.00
_cell.angle_beta   90.00
_cell.angle_gamma   90.00
#
_symmetry.space_group_name_H-M   'P 1'
#
loop_
_entity.id
_entity.type
_entity.pdbx_description
1 polymer ?
#
loop_
_entity_poly.entity_id
_entity_poly.type
_entity_poly.pdbx_seq_one_letter_code
_entity_poly.pdbx_strand_id
1 'polypeptide(L)'
;DGDEMIRRLGERLVSVDLLAEAAELLDHQVRYRLAGTAKAQVAAQLAVIQLLDRQPEDALETIRRTRQTRLPQDLNVTRLLLEARALTEMEDYEYALDLIDGIETPEADLLRADIYWESENWTAAAGAMETVLGERWRVPASLTLVEQGQVMRASIAYALAGEQQALDALKGRYGPKMTMGRYAEAFDVLTQSPDASGVAFRQLASTIADIDTLQDFLANYRGDVSTADVNS
;
A
#
# COMPACT_ATOMS: atom_id res chain seq x y z
N ASP A 1 -25.55 18.63 9.17
CA ASP A 1 -26.37 17.60 9.84
C ASP A 1 -26.74 16.42 8.93
N GLY A 2 -27.41 16.63 7.79
CA GLY A 2 -27.76 15.52 6.88
C GLY A 2 -26.56 14.80 6.25
N ASP A 3 -25.56 15.53 5.75
CA ASP A 3 -24.41 14.94 5.05
C ASP A 3 -23.50 14.16 6.01
N GLU A 4 -23.33 14.68 7.22
CA GLU A 4 -22.61 14.04 8.32
C GLU A 4 -23.25 12.71 8.74
N MET A 5 -24.58 12.66 8.86
CA MET A 5 -25.29 11.40 9.15
C MET A 5 -25.13 10.37 8.03
N ILE A 6 -25.15 10.82 6.78
CA ILE A 6 -24.96 9.96 5.61
C ILE A 6 -23.53 9.42 5.58
N ARG A 7 -22.52 10.24 5.86
CA ARG A 7 -21.12 9.78 5.98
C ARG A 7 -20.96 8.68 7.03
N ARG A 8 -21.50 8.89 8.24
CA ARG A 8 -21.47 7.88 9.32
C ARG A 8 -22.22 6.60 8.95
N LEU A 9 -23.28 6.70 8.13
CA LEU A 9 -23.96 5.53 7.59
C LEU A 9 -23.06 4.78 6.60
N GLY A 10 -22.38 5.48 5.69
CA GLY A 10 -21.38 4.89 4.79
C GLY A 10 -20.27 4.15 5.55
N GLU A 11 -19.69 4.77 6.58
CA GLU A 11 -18.69 4.14 7.46
C GLU A 11 -19.21 2.86 8.12
N ARG A 12 -20.47 2.87 8.58
CA ARG A 12 -21.11 1.68 9.16
C ARG A 12 -21.32 0.58 8.13
N LEU A 13 -21.73 0.91 6.90
CA LEU A 13 -21.88 -0.07 5.83
C LEU A 13 -20.55 -0.76 5.52
N VAL A 14 -19.45 -0.01 5.43
CA VAL A 14 -18.09 -0.57 5.29
C VAL A 14 -17.75 -1.50 6.45
N SER A 15 -18.12 -1.14 7.69
CA SER A 15 -17.83 -1.97 8.87
C SER A 15 -18.56 -3.32 8.90
N VAL A 16 -19.65 -3.46 8.14
CA VAL A 16 -20.42 -4.70 7.99
C VAL A 16 -20.29 -5.31 6.59
N ASP A 17 -19.24 -4.92 5.85
CA ASP A 17 -18.86 -5.45 4.53
C ASP A 17 -19.89 -5.19 3.41
N LEU A 18 -20.67 -4.10 3.55
CA LEU A 18 -21.62 -3.61 2.54
C LEU A 18 -20.97 -2.51 1.70
N LEU A 19 -19.92 -2.89 0.96
CA LEU A 19 -19.06 -1.95 0.22
C LEU A 19 -19.82 -1.27 -0.93
N ALA A 20 -20.60 -2.02 -1.71
CA ALA A 20 -21.35 -1.50 -2.84
C ALA A 20 -22.38 -0.44 -2.41
N GLU A 21 -23.12 -0.69 -1.34
CA GLU A 21 -24.10 0.26 -0.80
C GLU A 21 -23.42 1.50 -0.22
N ALA A 22 -22.26 1.33 0.43
CA ALA A 22 -21.48 2.45 0.92
C ALA A 22 -20.97 3.33 -0.23
N ALA A 23 -20.50 2.70 -1.31
CA ALA A 23 -20.04 3.39 -2.51
C ALA A 23 -21.17 4.17 -3.19
N GLU A 24 -22.34 3.57 -3.41
CA GLU A 24 -23.50 4.25 -4.01
C GLU A 24 -23.92 5.49 -3.21
N LEU A 25 -23.95 5.35 -1.88
CA LEU A 25 -24.34 6.42 -0.97
C LEU A 25 -23.34 7.60 -1.01
N LEU A 26 -22.03 7.33 -1.03
CA LEU A 26 -21.02 8.40 -1.13
C LEU A 26 -20.94 8.98 -2.54
N ASP A 27 -21.11 8.19 -3.60
CA ASP A 27 -21.15 8.66 -4.99
C ASP A 27 -22.26 9.70 -5.19
N HIS A 28 -23.45 9.44 -4.64
CA HIS A 28 -24.55 10.40 -4.66
C HIS A 28 -24.18 11.74 -3.97
N GLN A 29 -23.48 11.70 -2.84
CA GLN A 29 -23.01 12.91 -2.14
C GLN A 29 -22.02 13.71 -2.99
N VAL A 30 -21.04 13.01 -3.57
CA VAL A 30 -20.01 13.60 -4.43
C VAL A 30 -20.62 14.24 -5.67
N ARG A 31 -21.61 13.60 -6.30
CA ARG A 31 -22.24 14.11 -7.53
C ARG A 31 -23.11 15.34 -7.29
N TYR A 32 -23.94 15.34 -6.24
CA TYR A 32 -25.06 16.27 -6.16
C TYR A 32 -25.04 17.24 -4.98
N ARG A 33 -24.23 16.99 -3.95
CA ARG A 33 -24.37 17.71 -2.66
C ARG A 33 -23.12 18.47 -2.24
N LEU A 34 -21.95 17.91 -2.51
CA LEU A 34 -20.69 18.48 -2.05
C LEU A 34 -20.03 19.37 -3.10
N ALA A 35 -19.21 20.32 -2.63
CA ALA A 35 -18.36 21.17 -3.47
C ALA A 35 -17.04 21.46 -2.76
N GLY A 36 -16.05 21.96 -3.50
CA GLY A 36 -14.76 22.35 -2.93
C GLY A 36 -14.06 21.20 -2.19
N THR A 37 -13.23 21.53 -1.20
CA THR A 37 -12.41 20.57 -0.46
C THR A 37 -13.21 19.39 0.11
N ALA A 38 -14.42 19.65 0.62
CA ALA A 38 -15.31 18.61 1.15
C ALA A 38 -15.67 17.55 0.10
N LYS A 39 -15.95 17.96 -1.15
CA LYS A 39 -16.17 17.02 -2.26
C LYS A 39 -14.94 16.18 -2.55
N ALA A 40 -13.75 16.79 -2.55
CA ALA A 40 -12.50 16.08 -2.84
C ALA A 40 -12.13 15.06 -1.75
N GLN A 41 -12.44 15.37 -0.48
CA GLN A 41 -12.24 14.48 0.66
C GLN A 41 -13.19 13.28 0.62
N VAL A 42 -14.50 13.51 0.41
CA VAL A 42 -15.46 12.40 0.31
C VAL A 42 -15.23 11.56 -0.96
N ALA A 43 -14.76 12.16 -2.04
CA ALA A 43 -14.36 11.41 -3.23
C ALA A 43 -13.14 10.50 -2.98
N ALA A 44 -12.20 10.91 -2.13
CA ALA A 44 -11.09 10.04 -1.73
C ALA A 44 -11.58 8.84 -0.90
N GLN A 45 -12.53 9.07 0.01
CA GLN A 45 -13.18 7.99 0.78
C GLN A 45 -13.93 7.01 -0.13
N LEU A 46 -14.68 7.54 -1.09
CA LEU A 46 -15.36 6.72 -2.09
C LEU A 46 -14.37 5.87 -2.90
N ALA A 47 -13.26 6.45 -3.35
CA ALA A 47 -12.22 5.71 -4.07
C ALA A 47 -11.60 4.57 -3.24
N VAL A 48 -11.39 4.78 -1.93
CA VAL A 48 -10.96 3.70 -1.01
C VAL A 48 -11.96 2.55 -1.01
N ILE A 49 -13.26 2.84 -0.88
CA ILE A 49 -14.31 1.81 -0.87
C ILE A 49 -14.38 1.09 -2.22
N GLN A 50 -14.28 1.83 -3.32
CA GLN A 50 -14.28 1.25 -4.67
C GLN A 50 -13.08 0.32 -4.88
N LEU A 51 -11.88 0.68 -4.41
CA LEU A 51 -10.72 -0.21 -4.46
C LEU A 51 -10.91 -1.48 -3.63
N LEU A 52 -11.49 -1.38 -2.43
CA LEU A 52 -11.83 -2.56 -1.61
C LEU A 52 -12.83 -3.48 -2.30
N ASP A 53 -13.79 -2.89 -3.03
CA ASP A 53 -14.79 -3.63 -3.80
C ASP A 53 -14.28 -4.08 -5.18
N ARG A 54 -12.97 -3.98 -5.43
CA ARG A 54 -12.31 -4.37 -6.69
C ARG A 54 -12.85 -3.61 -7.92
N GLN A 55 -13.15 -2.33 -7.75
CA GLN A 55 -13.59 -1.41 -8.80
C GLN A 55 -12.53 -0.30 -9.04
N PRO A 56 -11.32 -0.64 -9.54
CA PRO A 56 -10.25 0.34 -9.70
C PRO A 56 -10.55 1.42 -10.76
N GLU A 57 -11.29 1.07 -11.82
CA GLU A 57 -11.74 2.01 -12.85
C GLU A 57 -12.64 3.11 -12.25
N ASP A 58 -13.60 2.72 -11.41
CA ASP A 58 -14.53 3.65 -10.76
C ASP A 58 -13.82 4.53 -9.71
N ALA A 59 -12.85 3.97 -8.97
CA ALA A 59 -11.98 4.72 -8.08
C ALA A 59 -11.20 5.79 -8.82
N LEU A 60 -10.58 5.42 -9.95
CA LEU A 60 -9.82 6.31 -10.81
C LEU A 60 -10.71 7.43 -11.38
N GLU A 61 -11.87 7.09 -11.93
CA GLU A 61 -12.83 8.07 -12.45
C GLU A 61 -13.25 9.05 -11.34
N THR A 62 -13.57 8.53 -10.15
CA THR A 62 -13.97 9.31 -8.98
C THR A 62 -12.91 10.33 -8.60
N ILE A 63 -11.65 9.93 -8.49
CA ILE A 63 -10.55 10.86 -8.20
C ILE A 63 -10.43 11.89 -9.33
N ARG A 64 -10.40 11.48 -10.59
CA ARG A 64 -10.18 12.39 -11.74
C ARG A 64 -11.28 13.43 -11.92
N ARG A 65 -12.55 13.03 -11.83
CA ARG A 65 -13.70 13.95 -12.01
C ARG A 65 -13.88 14.93 -10.84
N THR A 66 -13.21 14.67 -9.72
CA THR A 66 -13.27 15.52 -8.51
C THR A 66 -11.99 16.33 -8.28
N ARG A 67 -11.10 16.41 -9.27
CA ARG A 67 -9.88 17.23 -9.21
C ARG A 67 -10.21 18.70 -8.92
N GLN A 68 -9.40 19.31 -8.07
CA GLN A 68 -9.50 20.71 -7.71
C GLN A 68 -8.12 21.36 -7.67
N THR A 69 -8.04 22.60 -8.13
CA THR A 69 -6.76 23.32 -8.26
C THR A 69 -6.14 23.73 -6.92
N ARG A 70 -6.95 23.88 -5.86
CA ARG A 70 -6.52 24.37 -4.55
C ARG A 70 -7.00 23.42 -3.46
N LEU A 71 -6.26 22.34 -3.28
CA LEU A 71 -6.45 21.41 -2.17
C LEU A 71 -5.35 21.60 -1.12
N PRO A 72 -5.63 21.30 0.16
CA PRO A 72 -4.57 21.05 1.14
C PRO A 72 -3.58 20.02 0.61
N GLN A 73 -2.29 20.23 0.88
CA GLN A 73 -1.21 19.40 0.33
C GLN A 73 -1.41 17.92 0.66
N ASP A 74 -1.70 17.60 1.93
CA ASP A 74 -1.87 16.22 2.38
C ASP A 74 -3.01 15.51 1.64
N LEU A 75 -4.16 16.19 1.49
CA LEU A 75 -5.29 15.66 0.72
C LEU A 75 -4.94 15.45 -0.76
N ASN A 76 -4.11 16.33 -1.34
CA ASN A 76 -3.65 16.14 -2.71
C ASN A 76 -2.73 14.91 -2.83
N VAL A 77 -1.80 14.71 -1.89
CA VAL A 77 -0.92 13.54 -1.83
C VAL A 77 -1.75 12.26 -1.68
N THR A 78 -2.68 12.21 -0.72
CA THR A 78 -3.60 11.06 -0.55
C THR A 78 -4.31 10.70 -1.86
N ARG A 79 -4.80 11.71 -2.58
CA ARG A 79 -5.53 11.48 -3.84
C ARG A 79 -4.60 10.99 -4.97
N LEU A 80 -3.36 11.46 -5.03
CA LEU A 80 -2.36 10.95 -5.97
C LEU A 80 -2.00 9.49 -5.68
N LEU A 81 -1.82 9.14 -4.40
CA LEU A 81 -1.55 7.76 -3.99
C LEU A 81 -2.73 6.82 -4.29
N LEU A 82 -3.98 7.26 -4.09
CA LEU A 82 -5.16 6.50 -4.48
C LEU A 82 -5.28 6.34 -6.00
N GLU A 83 -4.95 7.39 -6.76
CA GLU A 83 -4.91 7.32 -8.23
C GLU A 83 -3.84 6.31 -8.70
N ALA A 84 -2.64 6.35 -8.12
CA ALA A 84 -1.57 5.39 -8.42
C ALA A 84 -1.92 3.96 -8.01
N ARG A 85 -2.59 3.77 -6.86
CA ARG A 85 -3.07 2.45 -6.45
C ARG A 85 -4.10 1.91 -7.45
N ALA A 86 -5.06 2.73 -7.87
CA ALA A 86 -6.04 2.31 -8.88
C ALA A 86 -5.37 1.91 -10.20
N LEU A 87 -4.37 2.67 -10.64
CA LEU A 87 -3.56 2.34 -11.83
C LEU A 87 -2.80 1.02 -11.68
N THR A 88 -2.24 0.77 -10.49
CA THR A 88 -1.54 -0.48 -10.15
C THR A 88 -2.47 -1.69 -10.28
N GLU A 89 -3.68 -1.61 -9.74
CA GLU A 89 -4.70 -2.68 -9.85
C GLU A 89 -5.19 -2.91 -11.30
N MET A 90 -4.95 -1.95 -12.20
CA MET A 90 -5.23 -2.07 -13.64
C MET A 90 -3.96 -2.41 -14.45
N GLU A 91 -2.87 -2.77 -13.77
CA GLU A 91 -1.57 -3.12 -14.35
C GLU A 91 -0.89 -1.97 -15.14
N ASP A 92 -1.32 -0.72 -14.94
CA ASP A 92 -0.71 0.48 -15.53
C ASP A 92 0.44 1.00 -14.64
N TYR A 93 1.44 0.14 -14.46
CA TYR A 93 2.53 0.33 -13.51
C TYR A 93 3.43 1.53 -13.83
N GLU A 94 3.71 1.79 -15.11
CA GLU A 94 4.55 2.90 -15.55
C GLU A 94 3.92 4.24 -15.16
N TYR A 95 2.64 4.42 -15.48
CA TYR A 95 1.94 5.65 -15.14
C TYR A 95 1.69 5.79 -13.64
N ALA A 96 1.49 4.68 -12.91
CA ALA A 96 1.42 4.69 -11.46
C ALA A 96 2.73 5.19 -10.82
N LEU A 97 3.88 4.73 -11.29
CA LEU A 97 5.21 5.17 -10.81
C LEU A 97 5.46 6.64 -11.12
N ASP A 98 5.17 7.08 -12.35
CA ASP A 98 5.33 8.48 -12.76
C ASP A 98 4.47 9.42 -11.89
N LEU A 99 3.26 8.98 -11.51
CA LEU A 99 2.34 9.79 -10.71
C LEU A 99 2.85 10.04 -9.29
N ILE A 100 3.58 9.09 -8.71
CA ILE A 100 4.12 9.16 -7.35
C ILE A 100 5.61 9.53 -7.33
N ASP A 101 6.17 9.90 -8.47
CA ASP A 101 7.54 10.39 -8.55
C ASP A 101 7.71 11.67 -7.71
N GLY A 102 8.80 11.75 -6.96
CA GLY A 102 9.07 12.85 -6.02
C GLY A 102 8.17 12.92 -4.78
N ILE A 103 7.24 11.99 -4.57
CA ILE A 103 6.49 11.86 -3.31
C ILE A 103 7.29 10.99 -2.34
N GLU A 104 7.82 11.63 -1.29
CA GLU A 104 8.66 11.02 -0.25
C GLU A 104 7.85 10.86 1.06
N THR A 105 6.87 9.97 1.05
CA THR A 105 6.14 9.56 2.28
C THR A 105 6.23 8.05 2.48
N PRO A 106 6.10 7.54 3.71
CA PRO A 106 6.13 6.10 3.97
C PRO A 106 5.12 5.31 3.12
N GLU A 107 3.93 5.87 2.88
CA GLU A 107 2.88 5.26 2.07
C GLU A 107 3.26 5.23 0.58
N ALA A 108 3.92 6.28 0.09
CA ALA A 108 4.43 6.33 -1.28
C ALA A 108 5.57 5.32 -1.49
N ASP A 109 6.45 5.15 -0.51
CA ASP A 109 7.56 4.19 -0.57
C ASP A 109 7.06 2.75 -0.57
N LEU A 110 6.05 2.45 0.27
CA LEU A 110 5.37 1.16 0.26
C LEU A 110 4.69 0.89 -1.09
N LEU A 111 3.90 1.84 -1.59
CA LEU A 111 3.22 1.70 -2.87
C LEU A 111 4.22 1.51 -4.02
N ARG A 112 5.33 2.24 -4.02
CA ARG A 112 6.40 2.08 -5.01
C ARG A 112 7.02 0.68 -4.97
N ALA A 113 7.26 0.16 -3.78
CA ALA A 113 7.76 -1.21 -3.62
C ALA A 113 6.75 -2.26 -4.10
N ASP A 114 5.46 -2.02 -3.88
CA ASP A 114 4.37 -2.88 -4.37
C ASP A 114 4.27 -2.86 -5.90
N ILE A 115 4.30 -1.67 -6.53
CA ILE A 115 4.26 -1.55 -7.99
C ILE A 115 5.43 -2.31 -8.63
N TYR A 116 6.65 -2.18 -8.09
CA TYR A 116 7.79 -2.94 -8.61
C TYR A 116 7.67 -4.44 -8.38
N TRP A 117 7.04 -4.86 -7.28
CA TRP A 117 6.79 -6.27 -7.01
C TRP A 117 5.78 -6.87 -7.99
N GLU A 118 4.66 -6.19 -8.22
CA GLU A 118 3.58 -6.63 -9.11
C GLU A 118 3.99 -6.58 -10.59
N SER A 119 4.84 -5.63 -10.97
CA SER A 119 5.44 -5.57 -12.31
C SER A 119 6.63 -6.52 -12.52
N GLU A 120 6.91 -7.41 -11.55
CA GLU A 120 8.03 -8.37 -11.56
C GLU A 120 9.42 -7.73 -11.75
N ASN A 121 9.56 -6.44 -11.43
CA ASN A 121 10.84 -5.74 -11.47
C ASN A 121 11.61 -5.99 -10.17
N TRP A 122 12.14 -7.20 -10.03
CA TRP A 122 12.70 -7.71 -8.77
C TRP A 122 13.84 -6.87 -8.19
N THR A 123 14.75 -6.36 -9.03
CA THR A 123 15.84 -5.46 -8.57
C THR A 123 15.27 -4.19 -7.95
N ALA A 124 14.32 -3.53 -8.63
CA ALA A 124 13.72 -2.30 -8.14
C ALA A 124 12.83 -2.56 -6.90
N ALA A 125 12.10 -3.68 -6.89
CA ALA A 125 11.26 -4.09 -5.76
C ALA A 125 12.09 -4.28 -4.49
N ALA A 126 13.24 -4.96 -4.60
CA ALA A 126 14.16 -5.15 -3.47
C ALA A 126 14.70 -3.82 -2.95
N GLY A 127 15.18 -2.94 -3.84
CA GLY A 127 15.71 -1.62 -3.46
C GLY A 127 14.65 -0.68 -2.86
N ALA A 128 13.42 -0.71 -3.38
CA ALA A 128 12.31 0.05 -2.80
C ALA A 128 11.92 -0.47 -1.42
N MET A 129 11.91 -1.80 -1.22
CA MET A 129 11.65 -2.40 0.09
C MET A 129 12.76 -2.10 1.10
N GLU A 130 14.01 -2.03 0.67
CA GLU A 130 15.11 -1.54 1.50
C GLU A 130 14.91 -0.08 1.93
N THR A 131 14.36 0.76 1.04
CA THR A 131 14.02 2.16 1.37
C THR A 131 12.94 2.22 2.45
N VAL A 132 11.87 1.43 2.32
CA VAL A 132 10.82 1.28 3.35
C VAL A 132 11.41 0.85 4.69
N LEU A 133 12.32 -0.12 4.68
CA LEU A 133 12.96 -0.65 5.88
C LEU A 133 13.97 0.33 6.51
N GLY A 134 14.55 1.23 5.70
CA GLY A 134 15.55 2.21 6.10
C GLY A 134 16.64 1.63 7.01
N GLU A 135 16.89 2.30 8.14
CA GLU A 135 17.91 1.90 9.12
C GLU A 135 17.33 1.09 10.28
N ARG A 136 16.18 0.40 10.09
CA ARG A 136 15.53 -0.36 11.19
C ARG A 136 16.42 -1.42 11.81
N TRP A 137 17.41 -1.93 11.07
CA TRP A 137 18.42 -2.84 11.58
C TRP A 137 19.33 -2.23 12.67
N ARG A 138 19.50 -0.91 12.73
CA ARG A 138 20.29 -0.22 13.79
C ARG A 138 19.51 0.06 15.07
N VAL A 139 18.19 0.19 14.95
CA VAL A 139 17.33 0.55 16.08
C VAL A 139 17.25 -0.65 17.04
N PRO A 140 17.48 -0.51 18.37
CA PRO A 140 17.54 -1.64 19.30
C PRO A 140 16.27 -2.49 19.37
N ALA A 141 15.08 -1.89 19.19
CA ALA A 141 13.82 -2.60 19.22
C ALA A 141 13.77 -3.74 18.19
N SER A 142 13.08 -4.83 18.56
CA SER A 142 12.79 -5.94 17.66
C SER A 142 11.99 -5.49 16.45
N LEU A 143 12.08 -6.24 15.35
CA LEU A 143 11.23 -6.00 14.19
C LEU A 143 9.80 -6.47 14.49
N THR A 144 8.82 -5.67 14.10
CA THR A 144 7.42 -6.09 14.07
C THR A 144 7.22 -7.20 13.04
N LEU A 145 6.09 -7.91 13.08
CA LEU A 145 5.79 -8.93 12.06
C LEU A 145 5.72 -8.35 10.65
N VAL A 146 5.22 -7.10 10.51
CA VAL A 146 5.18 -6.37 9.24
C VAL A 146 6.60 -6.12 8.74
N GLU A 147 7.48 -5.60 9.59
CA GLU A 147 8.88 -5.33 9.22
C GLU A 147 9.65 -6.62 8.90
N GLN A 148 9.38 -7.72 9.60
CA GLN A 148 9.95 -9.03 9.24
C GLN A 148 9.46 -9.50 7.86
N GLY A 149 8.17 -9.28 7.54
CA GLY A 149 7.61 -9.56 6.22
C GLY A 149 8.24 -8.71 5.12
N GLN A 150 8.51 -7.42 5.38
CA GLN A 150 9.21 -6.53 4.45
C GLN A 150 10.65 -7.00 4.21
N VAL A 151 11.38 -7.44 5.25
CA VAL A 151 12.71 -8.06 5.09
C VAL A 151 12.63 -9.32 4.21
N MET A 152 11.60 -10.15 4.41
CA MET A 152 11.39 -11.33 3.57
C MET A 152 11.11 -10.96 2.11
N ARG A 153 10.25 -9.96 1.85
CA ARG A 153 9.97 -9.47 0.49
C ARG A 153 11.25 -8.98 -0.19
N ALA A 154 12.06 -8.15 0.47
CA ALA A 154 13.35 -7.70 -0.06
C ALA A 154 14.29 -8.89 -0.37
N SER A 155 14.35 -9.86 0.54
CA SER A 155 15.21 -11.05 0.38
C SER A 155 14.77 -11.92 -0.81
N ILE A 156 13.46 -12.12 -0.98
CA ILE A 156 12.90 -12.90 -2.10
C ILE A 156 13.14 -12.16 -3.41
N ALA A 157 12.92 -10.83 -3.44
CA ALA A 157 13.15 -10.02 -4.62
C ALA A 157 14.63 -10.05 -5.05
N TYR A 158 15.60 -9.93 -4.13
CA TYR A 158 17.02 -10.10 -4.48
C TYR A 158 17.35 -11.51 -4.99
N ALA A 159 16.77 -12.54 -4.38
CA ALA A 159 16.96 -13.91 -4.85
C ALA A 159 16.39 -14.14 -6.26
N LEU A 160 15.20 -13.59 -6.57
CA LEU A 160 14.59 -13.63 -7.91
C LEU A 160 15.39 -12.83 -8.93
N ALA A 161 15.97 -11.70 -8.53
CA ALA A 161 16.85 -10.88 -9.37
C ALA A 161 18.24 -11.53 -9.60
N GLY A 162 18.61 -12.56 -8.85
CA GLY A 162 19.94 -13.16 -8.89
C GLY A 162 21.03 -12.28 -8.24
N GLU A 163 20.65 -11.32 -7.39
CA GLU A 163 21.55 -10.35 -6.77
C GLU A 163 22.11 -10.86 -5.44
N GLN A 164 22.94 -11.90 -5.51
CA GLN A 164 23.49 -12.56 -4.32
C GLN A 164 24.24 -11.59 -3.38
N GLN A 165 25.00 -10.64 -3.92
CA GLN A 165 25.75 -9.68 -3.12
C GLN A 165 24.83 -8.77 -2.29
N ALA A 166 23.72 -8.33 -2.86
CA ALA A 166 22.74 -7.50 -2.16
C ALA A 166 21.99 -8.32 -1.10
N LEU A 167 21.63 -9.56 -1.43
CA LEU A 167 21.04 -10.51 -0.47
C LEU A 167 21.96 -10.78 0.72
N ASP A 168 23.26 -10.99 0.49
CA ASP A 168 24.26 -11.20 1.55
C ASP A 168 24.40 -9.94 2.43
N ALA A 169 24.37 -8.75 1.83
CA ALA A 169 24.41 -7.50 2.58
C ALA A 169 23.15 -7.30 3.44
N LEU A 170 21.97 -7.60 2.90
CA LEU A 170 20.70 -7.59 3.63
C LEU A 170 20.72 -8.59 4.79
N LYS A 171 21.23 -9.81 4.55
CA LYS A 171 21.47 -10.83 5.59
C LYS A 171 22.40 -10.32 6.68
N GLY A 172 23.50 -9.66 6.32
CA GLY A 172 24.43 -9.08 7.27
C GLY A 172 23.78 -8.05 8.19
N ARG A 173 22.90 -7.19 7.65
CA ARG A 173 22.18 -6.14 8.41
C ARG A 173 21.05 -6.72 9.27
N TYR A 174 20.17 -7.51 8.67
CA TYR A 174 18.90 -7.93 9.29
C TYR A 174 18.95 -9.32 9.93
N GLY A 175 19.95 -10.15 9.61
CA GLY A 175 20.11 -11.49 10.16
C GLY A 175 19.98 -11.56 11.68
N PRO A 176 20.71 -10.74 12.46
CA PRO A 176 20.57 -10.73 13.92
C PRO A 176 19.14 -10.48 14.41
N LYS A 177 18.37 -9.65 13.69
CA LYS A 177 16.97 -9.31 14.02
C LYS A 177 15.94 -10.32 13.53
N MET A 178 16.30 -11.15 12.55
CA MET A 178 15.46 -12.21 11.99
C MET A 178 15.67 -13.56 12.69
N THR A 179 16.61 -13.67 13.63
CA THR A 179 16.94 -14.92 14.34
C THR A 179 15.79 -15.52 15.15
N MET A 180 14.82 -14.69 15.56
CA MET A 180 13.68 -15.10 16.36
C MET A 180 12.39 -14.56 15.73
N GLY A 181 11.42 -15.43 15.49
CA GLY A 181 10.12 -15.04 14.94
C GLY A 181 9.57 -16.03 13.94
N ARG A 182 8.44 -15.68 13.33
CA ARG A 182 7.71 -16.53 12.38
C ARG A 182 8.53 -16.86 11.13
N TYR A 183 9.42 -15.97 10.72
CA TYR A 183 10.17 -16.07 9.46
C TYR A 183 11.63 -16.51 9.63
N ALA A 184 12.08 -16.85 10.85
CA ALA A 184 13.50 -17.10 11.12
C ALA A 184 14.09 -18.23 10.27
N GLU A 185 13.43 -19.39 10.24
CA GLU A 185 13.85 -20.55 9.45
C GLU A 185 13.84 -20.26 7.95
N ALA A 186 12.75 -19.65 7.47
CA ALA A 186 12.58 -19.29 6.06
C ALA A 186 13.66 -18.30 5.59
N PHE A 187 13.98 -17.30 6.42
CA PHE A 187 15.03 -16.32 6.14
C PHE A 187 16.41 -16.97 6.07
N ASP A 188 16.74 -17.86 7.00
CA ASP A 188 18.04 -18.53 7.01
C ASP A 188 18.22 -19.42 5.77
N VAL A 189 17.21 -20.23 5.42
CA VAL A 189 17.23 -21.08 4.22
C VAL A 189 17.39 -20.23 2.96
N LEU A 190 16.57 -19.19 2.81
CA LEU A 190 16.58 -18.28 1.66
C LEU A 190 17.94 -17.61 1.45
N THR A 191 18.56 -17.18 2.54
CA THR A 191 19.81 -16.39 2.49
C THR A 191 21.08 -17.26 2.55
N GLN A 192 20.98 -18.58 2.68
CA GLN A 192 22.16 -19.49 2.63
C GLN A 192 22.40 -20.06 1.23
N SER A 193 21.34 -20.44 0.54
CA SER A 193 21.40 -20.97 -0.82
C SER A 193 20.09 -20.65 -1.52
N PRO A 194 19.98 -19.48 -2.16
CA PRO A 194 18.79 -19.13 -2.93
C PRO A 194 18.75 -19.98 -4.21
N ASP A 195 18.31 -21.23 -4.08
CA ASP A 195 17.79 -21.95 -5.22
C ASP A 195 16.38 -21.41 -5.50
N ALA A 196 16.33 -20.28 -6.21
CA ALA A 196 15.09 -19.64 -6.64
C ALA A 196 14.21 -20.56 -7.52
N SER A 197 14.79 -21.65 -8.04
CA SER A 197 14.09 -22.68 -8.82
C SER A 197 13.56 -23.84 -7.96
N GLY A 198 13.83 -23.83 -6.66
CA GLY A 198 13.36 -24.85 -5.71
C GLY A 198 11.86 -24.73 -5.41
N VAL A 199 11.21 -25.87 -5.15
CA VAL A 199 9.78 -25.91 -4.76
C VAL A 199 9.54 -25.15 -3.45
N ALA A 200 10.44 -25.32 -2.47
CA ALA A 200 10.34 -24.65 -1.17
C ALA A 200 10.44 -23.12 -1.31
N PHE A 201 11.33 -22.64 -2.17
CA PHE A 201 11.45 -21.22 -2.47
C PHE A 201 10.15 -20.67 -3.07
N ARG A 202 9.60 -21.34 -4.10
CA ARG A 202 8.34 -20.91 -4.73
C ARG A 202 7.17 -20.88 -3.74
N GLN A 203 7.08 -21.85 -2.84
CA GLN A 203 6.04 -21.87 -1.80
C GLN A 203 6.19 -20.72 -0.82
N LEU A 204 7.42 -20.43 -0.39
CA LEU A 204 7.71 -19.29 0.47
C LEU A 204 7.42 -17.96 -0.24
N ALA A 205 7.87 -17.81 -1.48
CA ALA A 205 7.62 -16.63 -2.31
C ALA A 205 6.13 -16.40 -2.51
N SER A 206 5.35 -17.44 -2.83
CA SER A 206 3.90 -17.37 -2.92
C SER A 206 3.26 -16.93 -1.61
N THR A 207 3.66 -17.51 -0.47
CA THR A 207 3.09 -17.16 0.84
C THR A 207 3.34 -15.69 1.20
N ILE A 208 4.48 -15.15 0.79
CA ILE A 208 4.83 -13.73 1.01
C ILE A 208 4.17 -12.82 -0.03
N ALA A 209 3.98 -13.29 -1.26
CA ALA A 209 3.26 -12.58 -2.31
C ALA A 209 1.75 -12.48 -2.00
N ASP A 210 1.17 -13.48 -1.33
CA ASP A 210 -0.23 -13.50 -0.91
C ASP A 210 -0.55 -12.48 0.21
N ILE A 211 0.44 -11.72 0.69
CA ILE A 211 0.19 -10.61 1.62
C ILE A 211 -0.58 -9.52 0.87
N ASP A 212 -1.83 -9.29 1.28
CA ASP A 212 -2.70 -8.29 0.67
C ASP A 212 -2.26 -6.87 1.05
N THR A 213 -1.39 -6.28 0.22
CA THR A 213 -0.87 -4.93 0.41
C THR A 213 -1.91 -3.85 0.14
N LEU A 214 -2.94 -4.15 -0.65
CA LEU A 214 -4.07 -3.26 -0.90
C LEU A 214 -4.80 -2.99 0.41
N GLN A 215 -5.12 -4.05 1.16
CA GLN A 215 -5.82 -3.90 2.43
C GLN A 215 -5.03 -3.08 3.44
N ASP A 216 -3.73 -3.32 3.57
CA ASP A 216 -2.86 -2.56 4.47
C ASP A 216 -2.76 -1.08 4.05
N PHE A 217 -2.62 -0.82 2.75
CA PHE A 217 -2.63 0.53 2.19
C PHE A 217 -3.94 1.25 2.50
N LEU A 218 -5.08 0.60 2.27
CA LEU A 218 -6.41 1.18 2.48
C LEU A 218 -6.79 1.31 3.97
N ALA A 219 -6.21 0.47 4.84
CA ALA A 219 -6.40 0.59 6.29
C ALA A 219 -5.90 1.93 6.83
N ASN A 220 -4.78 2.45 6.29
CA ASN A 220 -4.26 3.76 6.67
C ASN A 220 -5.27 4.89 6.35
N TYR A 221 -6.00 4.77 5.25
CA TYR A 221 -7.01 5.76 4.85
C TYR A 221 -8.37 5.57 5.53
N ARG A 222 -8.71 4.37 6.00
CA ARG A 222 -9.92 4.13 6.81
C ARG A 222 -9.84 4.82 8.18
N GLY A 223 -8.64 4.92 8.77
CA GLY A 223 -8.40 5.53 10.08
C GLY A 223 -8.34 7.07 10.07
N ASP A 224 -7.63 7.65 9.09
CA ASP A 224 -7.40 9.10 9.00
C ASP A 224 -8.65 9.91 8.61
N VAL A 225 -9.66 9.24 8.06
CA VAL A 225 -10.97 9.84 7.77
C VAL A 225 -11.75 10.17 9.05
N SER A 226 -11.41 9.56 10.19
CA SER A 226 -12.07 9.78 11.48
C SER A 226 -11.47 10.93 12.29
N THR A 227 -10.22 11.31 12.06
CA THR A 227 -9.46 12.23 12.93
C THR A 227 -9.41 13.67 12.43
N ALA A 228 -9.88 13.96 11.21
CA ALA A 228 -9.91 15.32 10.66
C ALA A 228 -10.97 16.26 11.29
N ASP A 229 -11.87 15.75 12.13
CA ASP A 229 -12.96 16.53 12.75
C ASP A 229 -12.70 17.00 14.20
N VAL A 230 -11.45 16.99 14.69
CA VAL A 230 -11.16 17.36 16.10
C VAL A 230 -10.37 18.66 16.28
N ASN A 231 -10.06 19.41 15.22
CA ASN A 231 -9.48 20.75 15.37
C ASN A 231 -10.14 21.77 14.44
N SER A 232 -11.29 22.30 14.86
CA SER A 232 -11.86 23.58 14.41
C SER A 232 -12.71 24.18 15.53
#